data_AF-A0A7J4JYR4-F1
#
_entry.id   AF-A0A7J4JYR4-F1
#
_cell.length_a   1.000
_cell.length_b   1.000
_cell.length_c   1.000
_cell.angle_alpha   90.00
_cell.angle_beta   90.00
_cell.angle_gamma   90.00
#
_symmetry.space_group_name_H-M   'P 1'
#
loop_
_entity.id
_entity.type
_entity.pdbx_description
1 polymer ?
#
loop_
_entity_poly.entity_id
_entity_poly.type
_entity_poly.pdbx_seq_one_letter_code
_entity_poly.pdbx_strand_id
1 'polypeptide(L)'
;MVSKEEVLEALKQVLDPEIAFNIVDLGLIYDVQISGEETDGKASVSVKMTLTTPMCPAAPELIEQVKQKAGALTGVGKVDVEIVWEPAWTVDKMSDQAKIELGLI
;
A
#
# COMPACT_ATOMS: atom_id res chain seq x y z
N MET A 1 14.74 -11.73 -6.78
CA MET A 1 13.85 -10.80 -7.49
C MET A 1 12.67 -10.58 -6.57
N VAL A 2 12.35 -9.32 -6.24
CA VAL A 2 11.26 -9.00 -5.32
C VAL A 2 9.92 -9.37 -5.96
N SER A 3 9.05 -10.04 -5.20
CA SER A 3 7.72 -10.48 -5.68
C SER A 3 6.62 -9.54 -5.20
N LYS A 4 5.49 -9.50 -5.93
CA LYS A 4 4.32 -8.68 -5.54
C LYS A 4 3.81 -9.06 -4.15
N GLU A 5 3.83 -10.34 -3.83
CA GLU A 5 3.45 -10.87 -2.52
C GLU A 5 4.33 -10.30 -1.40
N GLU A 6 5.67 -10.28 -1.58
CA GLU A 6 6.59 -9.72 -0.59
C GLU A 6 6.35 -8.23 -0.35
N VAL A 7 6.05 -7.47 -1.42
CA VAL A 7 5.67 -6.06 -1.29
C VAL A 7 4.36 -5.94 -0.50
N LEU A 8 3.32 -6.70 -0.84
CA LEU A 8 2.05 -6.66 -0.13
C LEU A 8 2.21 -7.04 1.36
N GLU A 9 3.04 -8.04 1.68
CA GLU A 9 3.34 -8.40 3.07
C GLU A 9 4.08 -7.30 3.83
N ALA A 10 5.03 -6.60 3.18
CA ALA A 10 5.67 -5.44 3.78
C ALA A 10 4.68 -4.29 4.03
N LEU A 11 3.75 -4.07 3.09
CA LEU A 11 2.71 -3.04 3.20
C LEU A 11 1.65 -3.35 4.24
N LYS A 12 1.40 -4.63 4.58
CA LYS A 12 0.52 -5.02 5.71
C LYS A 12 1.01 -4.49 7.06
N GLN A 13 2.28 -4.14 7.19
CA GLN A 13 2.82 -3.53 8.41
C GLN A 13 2.49 -2.04 8.52
N VAL A 14 2.00 -1.42 7.45
CA VAL A 14 1.59 -0.01 7.45
C VAL A 14 0.14 0.05 7.92
N LEU A 15 -0.07 0.73 9.05
CA LEU A 15 -1.39 0.92 9.65
C LEU A 15 -1.88 2.33 9.33
N ASP A 16 -3.16 2.42 8.96
CA ASP A 16 -3.87 3.69 8.87
C ASP A 16 -4.06 4.26 10.29
N PRO A 17 -3.58 5.46 10.61
CA PRO A 17 -3.68 6.02 11.96
C PRO A 17 -5.10 6.44 12.34
N GLU A 18 -6.02 6.59 11.38
CA GLU A 18 -7.43 6.93 11.68
C GLU A 18 -8.24 5.67 12.01
N ILE A 19 -8.04 4.58 11.26
CA ILE A 19 -8.78 3.31 11.43
C ILE A 19 -8.02 2.30 12.31
N ALA A 20 -6.74 2.56 12.61
CA ALA A 20 -5.82 1.67 13.32
C ALA A 20 -5.73 0.27 12.71
N PHE A 21 -5.89 0.17 11.38
CA PHE A 21 -5.94 -1.09 10.65
C PHE A 21 -5.02 -1.04 9.41
N ASN A 22 -4.63 -2.20 8.88
CA ASN A 22 -3.64 -2.23 7.83
C ASN A 22 -4.21 -1.80 6.46
N ILE A 23 -3.40 -1.08 5.69
CA ILE A 23 -3.84 -0.48 4.42
C ILE A 23 -4.16 -1.52 3.32
N VAL A 24 -3.64 -2.74 3.45
CA VAL A 24 -3.83 -3.82 2.46
C VAL A 24 -5.21 -4.46 2.63
N ASP A 25 -5.56 -4.86 3.84
CA ASP A 25 -6.85 -5.45 4.21
C ASP A 25 -7.98 -4.42 4.22
N LEU A 26 -7.66 -3.13 4.45
CA LEU A 26 -8.59 -2.03 4.16
C LEU A 26 -8.88 -1.89 2.65
N GLY A 27 -8.08 -2.49 1.78
CA GLY A 27 -8.26 -2.37 0.33
C GLY A 27 -7.86 -0.99 -0.22
N LEU A 28 -6.93 -0.30 0.44
CA LEU A 28 -6.40 0.99 -0.01
C LEU A 28 -5.35 0.83 -1.12
N ILE A 29 -4.72 -0.35 -1.22
CA ILE A 29 -3.79 -0.67 -2.30
C ILE A 29 -4.57 -1.16 -3.52
N TYR A 30 -4.51 -0.41 -4.62
CA TYR A 30 -5.21 -0.74 -5.86
C TYR A 30 -4.33 -1.53 -6.82
N ASP A 31 -3.07 -1.12 -6.95
CA ASP A 31 -2.13 -1.84 -7.79
C ASP A 31 -0.71 -1.74 -7.25
N VAL A 32 0.06 -2.80 -7.52
CA VAL A 32 1.48 -2.87 -7.22
C VAL A 32 2.16 -3.42 -8.46
N GLN A 33 2.97 -2.58 -9.08
CA GLN A 33 3.75 -2.91 -10.25
C GLN A 33 5.23 -2.97 -9.88
N ILE A 34 5.88 -4.05 -10.27
CA ILE A 34 7.31 -4.25 -10.04
C ILE A 34 7.95 -4.24 -11.43
N SER A 35 8.73 -3.20 -11.70
CA SER A 35 9.42 -2.98 -12.96
C SER A 35 10.92 -3.12 -12.72
N GLY A 36 11.56 -4.06 -13.39
CA GLY A 36 13.01 -4.24 -13.32
C GLY A 36 13.55 -4.47 -14.72
N GLU A 37 14.34 -3.52 -15.21
CA GLU A 37 15.25 -3.78 -16.32
C GLU A 37 16.64 -3.99 -15.72
N GLU A 38 17.33 -5.00 -16.25
CA GLU A 38 18.47 -5.75 -15.73
C GLU A 38 19.77 -4.96 -15.44
N THR A 39 19.74 -3.62 -15.46
CA THR A 39 20.95 -2.79 -15.60
C THR A 39 21.71 -2.51 -14.29
N ASP A 40 21.06 -2.47 -13.11
CA ASP A 40 21.73 -2.29 -11.79
C ASP A 40 21.42 -3.42 -10.78
N GLY A 41 20.68 -4.46 -11.21
CA GLY A 41 20.25 -5.56 -10.34
C GLY A 41 19.20 -5.20 -9.29
N LYS A 42 18.61 -3.99 -9.34
CA LYS A 42 17.54 -3.54 -8.44
C LYS A 42 16.22 -3.32 -9.18
N ALA A 43 15.12 -3.72 -8.57
CA ALA A 43 13.76 -3.50 -9.05
C ALA A 43 13.20 -2.15 -8.60
N SER A 44 12.38 -1.54 -9.45
CA SER A 44 11.56 -0.38 -9.11
C SER A 44 10.15 -0.85 -8.77
N VAL A 45 9.61 -0.39 -7.65
CA VAL A 45 8.26 -0.72 -7.19
C VAL A 45 7.39 0.54 -7.31
N SER A 46 6.29 0.42 -8.03
CA SER A 46 5.26 1.45 -8.14
C SER A 46 3.99 0.97 -7.46
N VAL A 47 3.53 1.70 -6.45
CA VAL A 47 2.32 1.39 -5.68
C VAL A 47 1.26 2.44 -6.00
N LYS A 48 0.12 2.00 -6.53
CA LYS A 48 -1.09 2.82 -6.64
C LYS A 48 -1.98 2.56 -5.44
N MET A 49 -2.27 3.61 -4.67
CA MET A 49 -3.14 3.53 -3.51
C MET A 49 -4.12 4.69 -3.46
N THR A 50 -5.16 4.53 -2.67
CA THR A 50 -6.13 5.58 -2.34
C THR A 50 -6.08 5.85 -0.84
N LEU A 51 -6.75 6.91 -0.41
CA LEU A 51 -7.02 7.17 0.99
C LEU A 51 -8.50 7.01 1.29
N THR A 52 -8.81 6.79 2.56
CA THR A 52 -10.17 6.74 3.09
C THR A 52 -10.84 8.10 2.99
N THR A 53 -10.08 9.19 3.15
CA THR A 53 -10.55 10.58 3.03
C THR A 53 -9.59 11.47 2.23
N PRO A 54 -10.10 12.43 1.43
CA PRO A 54 -9.29 13.29 0.58
C PRO A 54 -8.46 14.35 1.30
N MET A 55 -8.72 14.55 2.59
CA MET A 55 -8.06 15.56 3.40
C MET A 55 -7.41 14.93 4.64
N CYS A 56 -7.02 13.65 4.56
CA CYS A 56 -6.34 12.98 5.66
C CYS A 56 -4.99 13.65 5.92
N PRO A 57 -4.76 14.26 7.10
CA PRO A 57 -3.48 14.89 7.44
C PRO A 57 -2.32 13.87 7.51
N ALA A 58 -2.65 12.59 7.66
CA ALA A 58 -1.69 11.49 7.70
C ALA A 58 -1.31 10.94 6.30
N ALA A 59 -1.91 11.45 5.22
CA ALA A 59 -1.55 11.08 3.85
C ALA A 59 -0.03 11.06 3.57
N PRO A 60 0.74 12.13 3.84
CA PRO A 60 2.19 12.12 3.59
C PRO A 60 2.93 11.10 4.46
N GLU A 61 2.50 10.89 5.70
CA GLU A 61 3.10 9.92 6.61
C GLU A 61 2.87 8.48 6.12
N LEU A 62 1.65 8.16 5.68
CA LEU A 62 1.34 6.87 5.07
C LEU A 62 2.18 6.61 3.82
N ILE A 63 2.30 7.60 2.94
CA ILE A 63 3.14 7.49 1.73
C ILE A 63 4.60 7.22 2.09
N GLU A 64 5.12 7.92 3.11
CA GLU A 64 6.50 7.71 3.57
C GLU A 64 6.69 6.31 4.16
N GLN A 65 5.74 5.84 4.99
CA GLN A 65 5.78 4.48 5.55
C GLN A 65 5.73 3.41 4.46
N VAL A 66 4.86 3.57 3.46
CA VAL A 66 4.78 2.67 2.28
C VAL A 66 6.12 2.63 1.55
N LYS A 67 6.72 3.81 1.28
CA LYS A 67 8.03 3.91 0.63
C LYS A 67 9.14 3.24 1.45
N GLN A 68 9.17 3.47 2.76
CA GLN A 68 10.16 2.88 3.64
C GLN A 68 10.01 1.35 3.70
N LYS A 69 8.80 0.83 3.89
CA LYS A 69 8.55 -0.61 4.00
C LYS A 69 8.84 -1.35 2.70
N ALA A 70 8.36 -0.84 1.57
CA ALA A 70 8.65 -1.44 0.27
C ALA A 70 10.13 -1.27 -0.12
N GLY A 71 10.77 -0.15 0.25
CA GLY A 71 12.18 0.12 -0.03
C GLY A 71 13.15 -0.67 0.84
N ALA A 72 12.69 -1.16 2.00
CA ALA A 72 13.48 -2.03 2.88
C ALA A 72 13.62 -3.46 2.33
N LEU A 73 12.84 -3.84 1.31
CA LEU A 73 12.93 -5.15 0.69
C LEU A 73 14.24 -5.32 -0.09
N THR A 74 14.83 -6.50 0.03
CA THR A 74 16.11 -6.79 -0.62
C THR A 74 15.94 -6.82 -2.14
N GLY A 75 16.71 -5.99 -2.84
CA GLY A 75 16.63 -5.86 -4.30
C GLY A 75 15.62 -4.83 -4.79
N VAL A 76 14.99 -4.04 -3.91
CA VAL A 76 14.25 -2.83 -4.29
C VAL A 76 15.21 -1.63 -4.32
N GLY A 77 15.19 -0.89 -5.42
CA GLY A 77 16.00 0.31 -5.61
C GLY A 77 15.19 1.59 -5.46
N LYS A 78 14.11 1.72 -6.25
CA LYS A 78 13.24 2.89 -6.26
C LYS A 78 11.82 2.48 -5.88
N VAL A 79 11.20 3.25 -4.98
CA VAL A 79 9.78 3.10 -4.67
C VAL A 79 9.04 4.38 -5.03
N ASP A 80 8.04 4.24 -5.88
CA ASP A 80 7.12 5.29 -6.27
C ASP A 80 5.73 4.98 -5.72
N VAL A 81 5.04 6.00 -5.20
CA VAL A 81 3.71 5.85 -4.62
C VAL A 81 2.82 6.91 -5.25
N GLU A 82 1.78 6.45 -5.94
CA GLU A 82 0.80 7.27 -6.62
C GLU A 82 -0.52 7.21 -5.85
N ILE A 83 -0.99 8.36 -5.38
CA ILE A 83 -2.32 8.49 -4.77
C ILE A 83 -3.34 8.72 -5.87
N VAL A 84 -4.29 7.80 -6.02
CA VAL A 84 -5.42 7.92 -6.93
C VAL A 84 -6.70 8.14 -6.12
N TRP A 85 -7.57 9.01 -6.63
CA TRP A 85 -8.89 9.30 -6.03
C TRP A 85 -10.03 8.58 -6.74
N GLU A 86 -9.75 8.08 -7.95
CA GLU A 86 -10.71 7.38 -8.80
C GLU A 86 -10.17 5.98 -9.13
N PRO A 87 -10.95 4.91 -8.88
CA PRO A 87 -12.27 4.91 -8.24
C PRO A 87 -12.19 5.29 -6.75
N ALA A 88 -13.21 5.97 -6.23
CA ALA A 88 -13.29 6.30 -4.81
C ALA A 88 -13.28 5.02 -3.95
N TRP A 89 -12.59 5.07 -2.82
CA TRP A 89 -12.56 3.97 -1.89
C TRP A 89 -13.94 3.77 -1.24
N THR A 90 -14.34 2.52 -1.08
CA THR A 90 -15.58 2.13 -0.39
C THR A 90 -15.31 0.96 0.53
N VAL A 91 -16.10 0.84 1.60
CA VAL A 91 -16.03 -0.26 2.57
C VAL A 91 -16.13 -1.64 1.91
N ASP A 92 -16.79 -1.74 0.75
CA ASP A 92 -16.88 -2.99 0.00
C ASP A 92 -15.50 -3.54 -0.41
N LYS A 93 -14.51 -2.67 -0.63
CA LYS A 93 -13.13 -3.03 -0.98
C LYS A 93 -12.33 -3.62 0.18
N MET A 94 -12.84 -3.52 1.41
CA MET A 94 -12.21 -4.17 2.56
C MET A 94 -12.28 -5.69 2.44
N SER A 95 -11.23 -6.37 2.88
CA SER A 95 -11.22 -7.83 3.07
C SER A 95 -12.30 -8.25 4.08
N ASP A 96 -12.85 -9.45 3.92
CA ASP A 96 -13.87 -9.98 4.85
C ASP A 96 -13.36 -9.98 6.31
N GLN A 97 -12.07 -10.27 6.50
CA GLN A 97 -11.43 -10.19 7.82
C GLN A 97 -11.46 -8.77 8.40
N ALA A 98 -11.17 -7.75 7.59
CA ALA A 98 -11.23 -6.36 8.04
C ALA A 98 -12.66 -5.93 8.41
N LYS A 99 -13.66 -6.40 7.65
CA LYS A 99 -15.08 -6.12 7.94
C LYS A 99 -15.51 -6.73 9.27
N ILE A 100 -15.05 -7.94 9.59
CA ILE A 100 -15.33 -8.61 10.87
C ILE A 100 -14.66 -7.86 12.04
N GLU A 101 -13.38 -7.55 11.93
CA GLU A 101 -12.63 -6.85 12.99
C GLU A 101 -13.20 -5.46 13.29
N LEU A 102 -13.73 -4.77 12.27
CA LEU A 102 -14.37 -3.47 12.40
C LEU A 102 -15.88 -3.56 12.74
N GLY A 103 -16.45 -4.77 12.88
CA GLY A 103 -17.84 -4.99 13.26
C GLY A 103 -18.86 -4.53 12.20
N LEU A 104 -18.49 -4.57 10.93
CA LEU A 104 -19.32 -4.14 9.80
C LEU A 104 -20.22 -5.25 9.24
N ILE A 105 -19.95 -6.51 9.60
CA ILE A 105 -20.77 -7.70 9.30
C ILE A 105 -20.80 -8.65 10.49
#